data_AF-A0A817LBM3-F1
#
_entry.id   AF-A0A817LBM3-F1
#
_cell.length_a   1.000
_cell.length_b   1.000
_cell.length_c   1.000
_cell.angle_alpha   90.00
_cell.angle_beta   90.00
_cell.angle_gamma   90.00
#
_symmetry.space_group_name_H-M   'P 1'
#
loop_
_entity.id
_entity.type
_entity.pdbx_description
1 polymer ?
#
loop_
_entity_poly.entity_id
_entity_poly.type
_entity_poly.pdbx_seq_one_letter_code
_entity_poly.pdbx_strand_id
1 'polypeptide(L)'
;FKYFFYEQVYQCDTRSNSNLRKHLASLSHQIPNVLYASQTNDDKKFQVPMISPERKRELHTAAVNCVLRDGLPFGVFRRPGMSQFLQTAVPGYVGPHRKTVRKRIAALYSSYTSKIRVVLSKIDFIALTCDLWRSSKRVYYISLTGHVFTSQYETVPLVLGCRRVIGRHLSITIE
;
A
#
# COMPACT_ATOMS: atom_id res chain seq x y z
N PHE A 1 58.76 -28.50 -22.57
CA PHE A 1 57.37 -28.61 -23.06
C PHE A 1 56.56 -27.41 -22.54
N LYS A 2 56.24 -26.44 -23.41
CA LYS A 2 55.40 -25.27 -23.06
C LYS A 2 53.94 -25.68 -23.20
N TYR A 3 53.19 -25.65 -22.10
CA TYR A 3 51.73 -25.77 -22.13
C TYR A 3 51.16 -24.45 -22.64
N PHE A 4 50.56 -24.46 -23.83
CA PHE A 4 49.73 -23.37 -24.32
C PHE A 4 48.35 -23.52 -23.69
N PHE A 5 47.96 -22.59 -22.82
CA PHE A 5 46.57 -22.42 -22.42
C PHE A 5 45.88 -21.60 -23.50
N TYR A 6 44.92 -22.20 -24.19
CA TYR A 6 43.99 -21.44 -25.04
C TYR A 6 42.92 -20.86 -24.12
N GLU A 7 42.90 -19.53 -23.99
CA GLU A 7 41.81 -18.81 -23.34
C GLU A 7 40.77 -18.45 -24.40
N GLN A 8 39.58 -19.04 -24.31
CA GLN A 8 38.48 -18.73 -25.21
C GLN A 8 37.61 -17.67 -24.55
N VAL A 9 37.78 -16.41 -24.99
CA VAL A 9 37.02 -15.28 -24.50
C VAL A 9 35.69 -15.22 -25.25
N TYR A 10 34.58 -15.40 -24.53
CA TYR A 10 33.24 -15.30 -25.09
C TYR A 10 32.65 -13.93 -24.76
N GLN A 11 32.40 -13.13 -25.79
CA GLN A 11 31.80 -11.80 -25.66
C GLN A 11 30.27 -11.91 -25.73
N CYS A 12 29.56 -11.23 -24.81
CA CYS A 12 28.11 -11.24 -24.85
C CYS A 12 27.59 -10.44 -26.06
N ASP A 13 26.57 -10.96 -26.72
CA ASP A 13 25.88 -10.25 -27.81
C ASP A 13 24.99 -9.16 -27.19
N THR A 14 25.22 -7.91 -27.59
CA THR A 14 24.48 -6.74 -27.11
C THR A 14 23.01 -6.73 -27.56
N ARG A 15 22.61 -7.64 -28.46
CA ARG A 15 21.24 -7.79 -28.94
C ARG A 15 20.43 -8.84 -28.16
N SER A 16 21.05 -9.54 -27.21
CA SER A 16 20.41 -10.60 -26.42
C SER A 16 20.23 -10.19 -24.97
N ASN A 17 19.00 -10.29 -24.47
CA ASN A 17 18.68 -10.22 -23.04
C ASN A 17 18.60 -11.62 -22.39
N SER A 18 19.15 -12.64 -23.06
CA SER A 18 19.18 -14.00 -22.52
C SER A 18 20.17 -14.10 -21.37
N ASN A 19 19.82 -14.83 -20.30
CA ASN A 19 20.73 -15.06 -19.19
C ASN A 19 22.01 -15.78 -19.67
N LEU A 20 23.15 -15.47 -19.03
CA LEU A 20 24.48 -15.97 -19.37
C LEU A 20 24.53 -17.49 -19.67
N ARG A 21 23.78 -18.31 -18.92
CA ARG A 21 23.76 -19.77 -19.12
C ARG A 21 23.06 -20.22 -20.41
N LYS A 22 22.05 -19.49 -20.88
CA LYS A 22 21.41 -19.73 -22.20
C LYS A 22 22.36 -19.40 -23.34
N HIS A 23 23.10 -18.30 -23.18
CA HIS A 23 24.14 -17.90 -24.11
C HIS A 23 25.28 -18.94 -24.16
N LEU A 24 25.76 -19.39 -23.00
CA LEU A 24 26.78 -20.46 -22.92
C LEU A 24 26.29 -21.80 -23.48
N ALA A 25 25.04 -22.19 -23.22
CA ALA A 25 24.44 -23.40 -23.78
C ALA A 25 24.24 -23.33 -25.29
N SER A 26 23.96 -22.13 -25.85
CA SER A 26 23.87 -21.95 -27.30
C SER A 26 25.23 -22.02 -28.01
N LEU A 27 26.31 -21.68 -27.30
CA LEU A 27 27.67 -21.64 -27.86
C LEU A 27 28.44 -22.94 -27.63
N SER A 28 28.04 -23.76 -26.66
CA SER A 28 28.68 -25.03 -26.35
C SER A 28 27.68 -26.18 -26.49
N HIS A 29 27.89 -27.02 -27.50
CA HIS A 29 27.10 -28.23 -27.72
C HIS A 29 27.23 -29.29 -26.59
N GLN A 30 27.92 -28.98 -25.50
CA GLN A 30 28.36 -29.92 -24.47
C GLN A 30 27.93 -29.58 -23.04
N ILE A 31 27.22 -28.47 -22.79
CA ILE A 31 26.70 -28.19 -21.43
C ILE A 31 25.32 -28.85 -21.27
N PRO A 32 25.15 -29.86 -20.41
CA PRO A 32 23.85 -30.44 -20.11
C PRO A 32 22.94 -29.38 -19.51
N ASN A 33 21.65 -29.46 -19.86
CA ASN A 33 20.62 -28.53 -19.39
C ASN A 33 20.30 -28.81 -17.90
N VAL A 34 21.21 -28.45 -17.00
CA VAL A 34 21.05 -28.62 -15.55
C VAL A 34 20.17 -27.48 -15.02
N LEU A 35 18.96 -27.82 -14.61
CA LEU A 35 18.02 -26.91 -13.96
C LEU A 35 18.58 -26.43 -12.61
N TYR A 36 18.33 -25.18 -12.25
CA TYR A 36 18.59 -24.72 -10.88
C TYR A 36 17.70 -25.51 -9.90
N ALA A 37 18.10 -25.65 -8.63
CA ALA A 37 17.22 -26.16 -7.58
C ALA A 37 15.93 -25.33 -7.41
N SER A 38 15.93 -24.07 -7.86
CA SER A 38 14.72 -23.23 -7.97
C SER A 38 13.81 -23.59 -9.16
N GLN A 39 14.29 -24.43 -10.07
CA GLN A 39 13.63 -24.91 -11.28
C GLN A 39 13.35 -26.41 -11.24
N THR A 40 13.89 -27.14 -10.26
CA THR A 40 13.45 -28.50 -9.96
C THR A 40 12.05 -28.42 -9.37
N ASN A 41 11.06 -28.92 -10.11
CA ASN A 41 9.71 -29.12 -9.58
C ASN A 41 9.78 -30.26 -8.57
N ASP A 42 10.08 -29.96 -7.31
CA ASP A 42 9.71 -30.84 -6.21
C ASP A 42 8.17 -30.77 -6.10
N ASP A 43 7.51 -31.86 -6.50
CA ASP A 43 6.05 -32.03 -6.62
C ASP A 43 5.30 -32.08 -5.27
N LYS A 44 5.67 -31.22 -4.32
CA LYS A 44 4.78 -30.84 -3.21
C LYS A 44 4.18 -29.47 -3.49
N LYS A 45 3.43 -29.36 -4.60
CA LYS A 45 2.47 -28.27 -4.78
C LYS A 45 1.40 -28.41 -3.71
N PHE A 46 1.61 -27.75 -2.57
CA PHE A 46 0.52 -27.47 -1.64
C PHE A 46 -0.53 -26.71 -2.45
N GLN A 47 -1.67 -27.36 -2.75
CA GLN A 47 -2.75 -26.72 -3.49
C GLN A 47 -3.29 -25.58 -2.60
N VAL A 48 -2.75 -24.38 -2.77
CA VAL A 48 -3.27 -23.20 -2.09
C VAL A 48 -4.67 -22.97 -2.68
N PRO A 49 -5.73 -22.94 -1.86
CA PRO A 49 -7.07 -22.67 -2.35
C PRO A 49 -7.06 -21.34 -3.11
N MET A 50 -7.36 -21.38 -4.41
CA MET A 50 -7.31 -20.18 -5.24
C MET A 50 -8.56 -19.35 -4.98
N ILE A 51 -8.40 -18.21 -4.29
CA ILE A 51 -9.50 -17.29 -4.04
C ILE A 51 -9.88 -16.56 -5.34
N SER A 52 -11.18 -16.38 -5.57
CA SER A 52 -11.64 -15.65 -6.75
C SER A 52 -11.18 -14.17 -6.69
N PRO A 53 -10.87 -13.53 -7.83
CA PRO A 53 -10.48 -12.12 -7.87
C PRO A 53 -11.52 -11.19 -7.24
N GLU A 54 -12.79 -11.51 -7.40
CA GLU A 54 -13.92 -10.75 -6.83
C GLU A 54 -13.93 -10.87 -5.31
N ARG A 55 -13.82 -12.08 -4.77
CA ARG A 55 -13.77 -12.31 -3.32
C ARG A 55 -12.57 -11.61 -2.70
N LYS A 56 -11.42 -11.63 -3.37
CA LYS A 56 -10.23 -10.89 -2.93
C LYS A 56 -10.50 -9.38 -2.86
N ARG A 57 -11.22 -8.82 -3.84
CA ARG A 57 -11.57 -7.40 -3.86
C ARG A 57 -12.49 -7.04 -2.69
N GLU A 58 -13.48 -7.86 -2.39
CA GLU A 58 -14.36 -7.69 -1.24
C GLU A 58 -13.59 -7.70 0.09
N LEU A 59 -12.74 -8.71 0.29
CA LEU A 59 -11.90 -8.82 1.49
C LEU A 59 -10.97 -7.62 1.63
N HIS A 60 -10.40 -7.12 0.53
CA HIS A 60 -9.58 -5.90 0.55
C HIS A 60 -10.39 -4.66 0.93
N THR A 61 -11.63 -4.53 0.45
CA THR A 61 -12.52 -3.43 0.83
C THR A 61 -12.88 -3.51 2.32
N ALA A 62 -13.23 -4.70 2.81
CA ALA A 62 -13.52 -4.93 4.22
C ALA A 62 -12.31 -4.62 5.12
N ALA A 63 -11.12 -5.07 4.71
CA ALA A 63 -9.87 -4.78 5.42
C ALA A 63 -9.60 -3.26 5.50
N VAL A 64 -9.78 -2.52 4.40
CA VAL A 64 -9.62 -1.05 4.41
C VAL A 64 -10.65 -0.38 5.32
N ASN A 65 -11.90 -0.84 5.32
CA ASN A 65 -12.94 -0.32 6.21
C ASN A 65 -12.61 -0.57 7.68
N CYS A 66 -12.08 -1.75 8.03
CA CYS A 66 -11.59 -2.05 9.38
C CYS A 66 -10.44 -1.11 9.79
N VAL A 67 -9.46 -0.87 8.90
CA VAL A 67 -8.40 0.12 9.16
C VAL A 67 -8.96 1.51 9.50
N LEU A 68 -9.99 1.96 8.77
CA LEU A 68 -10.57 3.27 8.95
C LEU A 68 -11.44 3.38 10.20
N ARG A 69 -12.31 2.38 10.44
CA ARG A 69 -13.24 2.37 11.58
C ARG A 69 -12.52 2.20 12.91
N ASP A 70 -11.52 1.33 12.95
CA ASP A 70 -10.86 0.94 14.20
C ASP A 70 -9.52 1.65 14.41
N GLY A 71 -9.15 2.58 13.52
CA GLY A 71 -7.91 3.37 13.63
C GLY A 71 -6.63 2.53 13.57
N LEU A 72 -6.63 1.42 12.82
CA LEU A 72 -5.52 0.46 12.82
C LEU A 72 -4.32 0.92 11.96
N PRO A 73 -3.11 0.41 12.23
CA PRO A 73 -1.97 0.61 11.34
C PRO A 73 -2.23 0.04 9.94
N PHE A 74 -1.83 0.76 8.90
CA PHE A 74 -2.08 0.36 7.49
C PHE A 74 -1.47 -1.00 7.08
N GLY A 75 -0.49 -1.50 7.83
CA GLY A 75 0.15 -2.80 7.59
C GLY A 75 -0.41 -3.94 8.45
N VAL A 76 -1.48 -3.73 9.20
CA VAL A 76 -1.98 -4.70 10.19
C VAL A 76 -2.24 -6.08 9.58
N PHE A 77 -2.85 -6.14 8.39
CA PHE A 77 -3.21 -7.38 7.69
C PHE A 77 -2.04 -8.21 7.13
N ARG A 78 -0.80 -7.72 7.30
CA ARG A 78 0.42 -8.44 6.94
C ARG A 78 1.32 -8.74 8.14
N ARG A 79 0.90 -8.38 9.36
CA ARG A 79 1.64 -8.75 10.57
C ARG A 79 1.53 -10.27 10.81
N PRO A 80 2.52 -10.93 11.43
CA PRO A 80 2.55 -12.38 11.57
C PRO A 80 1.26 -12.97 12.17
N GLY A 81 0.81 -12.47 13.33
CA GLY A 81 -0.39 -12.97 13.98
C GLY A 81 -1.68 -12.76 13.17
N MET A 82 -1.83 -11.59 12.55
CA MET A 82 -2.97 -11.32 11.68
C MET A 82 -2.93 -12.16 10.40
N SER A 83 -1.75 -12.38 9.82
CA SER A 83 -1.58 -13.24 8.66
C SER A 83 -1.95 -14.69 8.98
N GLN A 84 -1.56 -15.19 10.16
CA GLN A 84 -1.93 -16.52 10.62
C GLN A 84 -3.45 -16.62 10.82
N PHE A 85 -4.06 -15.65 11.50
CA PHE A 85 -5.51 -15.58 11.67
C PHE A 85 -6.25 -15.61 10.32
N LEU A 86 -5.80 -14.80 9.34
CA LEU A 86 -6.40 -14.76 8.01
C LEU A 86 -6.23 -16.08 7.25
N GLN A 87 -5.08 -16.76 7.38
CA GLN A 87 -4.89 -18.06 6.73
C GLN A 87 -5.82 -19.13 7.31
N THR A 88 -6.11 -19.08 8.62
CA THR A 88 -7.08 -19.97 9.26
C THR A 88 -8.52 -19.62 8.87
N ALA A 89 -8.88 -18.33 8.90
CA ALA A 89 -10.25 -17.89 8.63
C ALA A 89 -10.63 -17.93 7.14
N VAL A 90 -9.68 -17.60 6.26
CA VAL A 90 -9.86 -17.54 4.81
C VAL A 90 -8.62 -18.11 4.11
N PRO A 91 -8.53 -19.45 3.98
CA PRO A 91 -7.40 -20.11 3.32
C PRO A 91 -7.14 -19.56 1.90
N GLY A 92 -5.87 -19.34 1.58
CA GLY A 92 -5.45 -18.78 0.28
C GLY A 92 -5.60 -17.26 0.13
N TYR A 93 -6.19 -16.57 1.12
CA TYR A 93 -6.21 -15.12 1.14
C TYR A 93 -4.92 -14.54 1.72
N VAL A 94 -4.33 -13.58 1.01
CA VAL A 94 -3.23 -12.76 1.53
C VAL A 94 -3.72 -11.33 1.70
N GLY A 95 -3.64 -10.83 2.93
CA GLY A 95 -4.05 -9.48 3.28
C GLY A 95 -3.38 -8.38 2.44
N PRO A 96 -4.02 -7.19 2.33
CA PRO A 96 -3.53 -6.10 1.52
C PRO A 96 -2.18 -5.60 2.05
N HIS A 97 -1.27 -5.26 1.14
CA HIS A 97 -0.03 -4.60 1.52
C HIS A 97 -0.32 -3.17 2.02
N ARG A 98 0.53 -2.64 2.90
CA ARG A 98 0.43 -1.25 3.42
C ARG A 98 0.25 -0.22 2.30
N LYS A 99 0.97 -0.37 1.19
CA LYS A 99 0.86 0.51 0.01
C LYS A 99 -0.53 0.45 -0.62
N THR A 100 -1.13 -0.74 -0.70
CA THR A 100 -2.49 -0.94 -1.23
C THR A 100 -3.53 -0.28 -0.35
N VAL A 101 -3.43 -0.45 0.97
CA VAL A 101 -4.32 0.21 1.94
C VAL A 101 -4.21 1.73 1.81
N ARG A 102 -2.97 2.27 1.81
CA ARG A 102 -2.72 3.72 1.63
C ARG A 102 -3.35 4.25 0.33
N LYS A 103 -3.16 3.56 -0.79
CA LYS A 103 -3.71 3.99 -2.09
C LYS A 103 -5.24 4.04 -2.06
N ARG A 104 -5.89 3.04 -1.46
CA ARG A 104 -7.36 2.98 -1.34
C ARG A 104 -7.90 4.07 -0.42
N ILE A 105 -7.25 4.29 0.72
CA ILE A 105 -7.62 5.37 1.65
C ILE A 105 -7.47 6.74 0.99
N ALA A 106 -6.40 6.97 0.21
CA ALA A 106 -6.22 8.22 -0.52
C ALA A 106 -7.35 8.46 -1.54
N ALA A 107 -7.76 7.43 -2.28
CA ALA A 107 -8.89 7.53 -3.21
C ALA A 107 -10.21 7.82 -2.49
N LEU A 108 -10.44 7.17 -1.34
CA LEU A 108 -11.61 7.44 -0.49
C LEU A 108 -11.58 8.88 0.02
N TYR A 109 -10.44 9.35 0.51
CA TYR A 109 -10.26 10.74 0.96
C TYR A 109 -10.63 11.73 -0.14
N SER A 110 -10.10 11.57 -1.36
CA SER A 110 -10.46 12.43 -2.50
C SER A 110 -11.96 12.41 -2.79
N SER A 111 -12.60 11.24 -2.77
CA SER A 111 -14.05 11.12 -2.97
C SER A 111 -14.84 11.83 -1.86
N TYR A 112 -14.46 11.64 -0.60
CA TYR A 112 -15.10 12.30 0.54
C TYR A 112 -14.91 13.81 0.52
N THR A 113 -13.71 14.31 0.18
CA THR A 113 -13.46 15.74 0.03
C THR A 113 -14.36 16.35 -1.04
N SER A 114 -14.53 15.70 -2.19
CA SER A 114 -15.46 16.17 -3.22
C SER A 114 -16.90 16.22 -2.73
N LYS A 115 -17.35 15.20 -1.97
CA LYS A 115 -18.69 15.20 -1.37
C LYS A 115 -18.88 16.33 -0.37
N ILE A 116 -17.91 16.54 0.52
CA ILE A 116 -17.94 17.63 1.51
C ILE A 116 -18.00 18.98 0.80
N ARG A 117 -17.25 19.20 -0.27
CA ARG A 117 -17.31 20.45 -1.06
C ARG A 117 -18.71 20.73 -1.62
N VAL A 118 -19.39 19.69 -2.14
CA VAL A 118 -20.76 19.81 -2.65
C VAL A 118 -21.77 20.08 -1.53
N VAL A 119 -21.53 19.54 -0.34
CA VAL A 119 -22.37 19.83 0.84
C VAL A 119 -22.16 21.28 1.27
N LEU A 120 -20.92 21.70 1.43
CA LEU A 120 -20.56 23.06 1.85
C LEU A 120 -21.03 24.14 0.86
N SER A 121 -21.11 23.85 -0.45
CA SER A 121 -21.62 24.80 -1.44
C SER A 121 -23.11 25.07 -1.34
N LYS A 122 -23.85 24.32 -0.51
CA LYS A 122 -25.30 24.44 -0.32
C LYS A 122 -25.67 24.97 1.06
N ILE A 123 -24.68 25.34 1.86
CA ILE A 123 -24.86 25.73 3.26
C ILE A 123 -24.57 27.21 3.37
N ASP A 124 -25.52 27.96 3.93
CA ASP A 124 -25.40 29.41 4.11
C ASP A 124 -24.52 29.78 5.31
N PHE A 125 -24.55 28.95 6.37
CA PHE A 125 -23.86 29.21 7.63
C PHE A 125 -23.10 27.99 8.15
N ILE A 126 -21.87 28.21 8.56
CA ILE A 126 -21.00 27.20 9.19
C ILE A 126 -20.35 27.79 10.43
N ALA A 127 -20.38 27.05 11.54
CA ALA A 127 -19.62 27.40 12.73
C ALA A 127 -18.26 26.69 12.68
N LEU A 128 -17.16 27.41 12.88
CA LEU A 128 -15.82 26.84 12.82
C LEU A 128 -15.22 26.74 14.23
N THR A 129 -14.65 25.59 14.53
CA THR A 129 -13.82 25.36 15.72
C THR A 129 -12.44 24.94 15.29
N CYS A 130 -11.43 25.51 15.92
CA CYS A 130 -10.04 25.17 15.68
C CYS A 130 -9.42 24.60 16.95
N ASP A 131 -8.71 23.49 16.84
CA ASP A 131 -7.95 22.90 17.94
C ASP A 131 -6.46 22.84 17.56
N LEU A 132 -5.59 23.37 18.42
CA LEU A 132 -4.13 23.39 18.25
C LEU A 132 -3.51 22.59 19.38
N TRP A 133 -2.86 21.48 19.04
CA TRP A 133 -2.21 20.62 20.04
C TRP A 133 -0.76 20.30 19.67
N ARG A 134 0.00 19.88 20.68
CA ARG A 134 1.38 19.43 20.55
C ARG A 134 1.45 17.93 20.81
N SER A 135 1.97 17.19 19.84
CA SER A 135 2.24 15.76 20.01
C SER A 135 3.40 15.50 20.98
N SER A 136 3.50 14.27 21.49
CA SER A 136 4.63 13.81 22.32
C SER A 136 6.00 13.98 21.63
N LYS A 137 6.02 13.95 20.30
CA LYS A 137 7.22 14.18 19.47
C LYS A 137 7.54 15.67 19.27
N ARG A 138 6.91 16.58 20.03
CA ARG A 138 7.06 18.04 19.93
C ARG A 138 6.70 18.59 18.55
N VAL A 139 5.81 17.89 17.83
CA VAL A 139 5.23 18.35 16.56
C VAL A 139 3.86 18.95 16.85
N TYR A 140 3.63 20.18 16.39
CA TYR A 140 2.36 20.87 16.53
C TYR A 140 1.43 20.56 15.37
N TYR A 141 0.15 20.41 15.68
CA TYR A 141 -0.91 20.17 14.73
C TYR A 141 -2.07 21.09 15.01
N ILE A 142 -2.68 21.57 13.94
CA ILE A 142 -3.90 22.36 14.00
C ILE A 142 -4.98 21.62 13.20
N SER A 143 -6.17 21.47 13.79
CA SER A 143 -7.34 20.95 13.10
C SER A 143 -8.42 22.00 13.04
N LEU A 144 -9.05 22.08 11.87
CA LEU A 144 -10.23 22.90 11.63
C LEU A 144 -11.43 21.97 11.46
N THR A 145 -12.41 22.14 12.32
CA THR A 145 -13.68 21.41 12.28
C THR A 145 -14.80 22.41 12.06
N GLY A 146 -15.60 22.20 11.02
CA GLY A 146 -16.82 22.95 10.78
C GLY A 146 -18.03 22.20 11.32
N HIS A 147 -18.99 22.93 11.87
CA HIS A 147 -20.24 22.41 12.38
C HIS A 147 -21.37 22.99 11.54
N VAL A 148 -22.15 22.10 10.95
CA VAL A 148 -23.27 22.46 10.07
C VAL A 148 -24.57 21.91 10.64
N PHE A 149 -25.69 22.58 10.37
CA PHE A 149 -27.00 22.13 10.78
C PHE A 149 -27.69 21.38 9.64
N THR A 150 -28.28 20.23 9.95
CA THR A 150 -29.18 19.52 9.03
C THR A 150 -30.57 20.17 9.01
N SER A 151 -31.41 19.78 8.06
CA SER A 151 -32.82 20.20 8.04
C SER A 151 -33.63 19.69 9.23
N GLN A 152 -33.09 18.73 9.98
CA GLN A 152 -33.66 18.21 11.23
C GLN A 152 -33.08 18.93 12.47
N TYR A 153 -32.36 20.05 12.29
CA TYR A 153 -31.70 20.80 13.37
C TYR A 153 -30.64 20.00 14.14
N GLU A 154 -30.05 18.98 13.51
CA GLU A 154 -28.94 18.23 14.09
C GLU A 154 -27.61 18.85 13.67
N THR A 155 -26.68 18.98 14.62
CA THR A 155 -25.33 19.47 14.35
C THR A 155 -24.44 18.33 13.87
N VAL A 156 -23.88 18.46 12.67
CA VAL A 156 -22.95 17.50 12.09
C VAL A 156 -21.53 18.10 12.07
N PRO A 157 -20.57 17.52 12.81
CA PRO A 157 -19.18 17.95 12.73
C PRO A 157 -18.51 17.43 11.46
N LEU A 158 -17.79 18.32 10.77
CA LEU A 158 -17.03 18.07 9.55
C LEU A 158 -15.58 18.48 9.77
N VAL A 159 -14.66 17.51 9.79
CA VAL A 159 -13.22 17.82 9.82
C VAL A 159 -12.81 18.36 8.45
N LEU A 160 -12.56 19.67 8.38
CA LEU A 160 -12.19 20.38 7.14
C LEU A 160 -10.72 20.23 6.82
N GLY A 161 -9.88 20.16 7.86
CA GLY A 161 -8.45 20.00 7.68
C GLY A 161 -7.73 19.67 8.98
N CYS A 162 -6.60 18.99 8.86
CA CYS A 162 -5.63 18.83 9.92
C CYS A 162 -4.24 19.00 9.30
N ARG A 163 -3.48 19.95 9.81
CA ARG A 163 -2.16 20.30 9.27
C ARG A 163 -1.13 20.34 10.38
N ARG A 164 0.09 19.93 10.02
CA ARG A 164 1.25 20.16 10.88
C ARG A 164 1.60 21.65 10.80
N VAL A 165 1.78 22.28 11.95
CA VAL A 165 2.30 23.64 12.04
C VAL A 165 3.83 23.59 12.06
N ILE A 166 4.47 24.36 11.18
CA ILE A 166 5.93 24.42 11.03
C ILE A 166 6.35 25.88 11.25
N GLY A 167 7.37 26.10 12.10
CA GLY A 167 7.87 27.44 12.41
C GLY A 167 7.24 28.04 13.67
N ARG A 168 7.28 29.38 13.78
CA ARG A 168 6.73 30.11 14.94
C ARG A 168 5.20 30.10 14.88
N HIS A 169 4.56 29.90 16.03
CA HIS A 169 3.10 29.86 16.18
C HIS A 169 2.49 31.27 16.21
N LEU A 170 2.74 32.06 15.16
CA LEU A 170 2.18 33.41 15.00
C LEU A 170 0.81 33.33 14.32
N SER A 171 -0.09 34.28 14.62
CA SER A 171 -1.42 34.36 13.99
C SER A 171 -1.34 34.32 12.46
N ILE A 172 -0.36 35.03 11.87
CA ILE A 172 -0.12 35.06 10.41
C ILE A 172 0.35 33.74 9.80
N THR A 173 0.83 32.80 10.62
CA THR A 173 1.29 31.47 10.16
C THR A 173 0.15 30.45 10.15
N ILE A 174 -1.05 30.85 10.62
CA ILE A 174 -2.22 29.98 10.80
C ILE A 174 -3.29 30.19 9.70
N GLU A 175 -3.13 31.18 8.80
CA GLU A 175 -3.93 31.34 7.56
C GLU A 175 -3.65 30.23 6.52
#